data_AF-A0A8S2S6K0-F1
#
_entry.id   AF-A0A8S2S6K0-F1
#
_cell.length_a   1.000
_cell.length_b   1.000
_cell.length_c   1.000
_cell.angle_alpha   90.00
_cell.angle_beta   90.00
_cell.angle_gamma   90.00
#
_symmetry.space_group_name_H-M   'P 1'
#
loop_
_entity.id
_entity.type
_entity.pdbx_description
1 polymer ?
#
loop_
_entity_poly.entity_id
_entity_poly.type
_entity_poly.pdbx_seq_one_letter_code
_entity_poly.pdbx_strand_id
1 'polypeptide(L)'
;ICDLSFHMHGETLPTQRIRLYQEAINSMMNLWQNKLNSTIDASKLNWILCNLATHIHQYSASSLIKEYDLKRSCIHALITYDSQCKTLQTKALENEANEFIHMIREDVGILAARGKFVYGFLHLTFQEYFTCLHMINLQRSKLKIKNDPMKVADLF
;
A
#
# COMPACT_ATOMS: atom_id res chain seq x y z
N ILE A 1 -20.52 -1.05 -0.64
CA ILE A 1 -19.63 -0.89 0.54
C ILE A 1 -19.20 0.58 0.69
N CYS A 2 -18.71 1.25 -0.37
CA CYS A 2 -18.39 2.69 -0.30
C CYS A 2 -19.58 3.63 -0.04
N ASP A 3 -20.79 3.30 -0.55
CA ASP A 3 -21.99 4.12 -0.28
C ASP A 3 -22.38 4.19 1.20
N LEU A 4 -22.11 3.12 1.95
CA LEU A 4 -22.57 3.01 3.34
C LEU A 4 -21.72 3.85 4.30
N SER A 5 -20.42 3.98 4.03
CA SER A 5 -19.48 4.69 4.91
C SER A 5 -19.60 6.23 4.79
N PHE A 6 -19.94 6.74 3.60
CA PHE A 6 -20.06 8.19 3.36
C PHE A 6 -21.37 8.78 3.87
N HIS A 7 -22.48 8.03 3.81
CA HIS A 7 -23.77 8.50 4.36
C HIS A 7 -23.72 8.77 5.86
N MET A 8 -22.84 8.09 6.60
CA MET A 8 -22.70 8.24 8.06
C MET A 8 -21.99 9.53 8.46
N HIS A 9 -21.25 10.18 7.57
CA HIS A 9 -20.41 11.36 7.88
C HIS A 9 -20.94 12.69 7.28
N GLY A 10 -22.04 12.66 6.53
CA GLY A 10 -22.68 13.87 6.01
C GLY A 10 -21.91 14.62 4.91
N GLU A 11 -20.85 14.04 4.36
CA GLU A 11 -20.07 14.63 3.27
C GLU A 11 -20.56 14.17 1.89
N THR A 12 -20.57 15.09 0.92
CA THR A 12 -20.92 14.79 -0.47
C THR A 12 -19.80 13.95 -1.11
N LEU A 13 -20.19 12.88 -1.83
CA LEU A 13 -19.25 12.03 -2.55
C LEU A 13 -18.36 12.90 -3.47
N PRO A 14 -17.03 12.79 -3.37
CA PRO A 14 -16.14 13.51 -4.27
C PRO A 14 -16.47 13.18 -5.72
N THR A 15 -16.72 14.21 -6.54
CA THR A 15 -17.04 14.05 -7.98
C THR A 15 -15.87 13.49 -8.78
N GLN A 16 -14.64 13.60 -8.26
CA GLN A 16 -13.46 12.99 -8.84
C GLN A 16 -13.16 11.63 -8.17
N ARG A 17 -13.19 10.55 -8.96
CA ARG A 17 -12.91 9.19 -8.50
C ARG A 17 -11.61 9.06 -7.70
N ILE A 18 -10.59 9.84 -8.05
CA ILE A 18 -9.29 9.82 -7.36
C ILE A 18 -9.41 10.25 -5.89
N ARG A 19 -10.25 11.25 -5.60
CA ARG A 19 -10.45 11.75 -4.25
C ARG A 19 -11.26 10.76 -3.41
N LEU A 20 -12.26 10.10 -4.02
CA LEU A 20 -12.97 9.00 -3.36
C LEU A 20 -12.03 7.85 -2.97
N TYR A 21 -11.09 7.47 -3.85
CA TYR A 21 -10.11 6.43 -3.54
C TYR A 21 -9.13 6.87 -2.45
N GLN A 22 -8.67 8.12 -2.48
CA GLN A 22 -7.82 8.68 -1.43
C GLN A 22 -8.51 8.62 -0.07
N GLU A 23 -9.77 9.05 0.04
CA GLU A 23 -10.51 9.01 1.31
C GLU A 23 -10.75 7.57 1.80
N ALA A 24 -11.09 6.66 0.89
CA ALA A 24 -11.25 5.25 1.23
C ALA A 24 -9.94 4.63 1.74
N ILE A 25 -8.82 4.92 1.07
CA ILE A 25 -7.49 4.43 1.46
C ILE A 25 -7.06 5.03 2.78
N ASN A 26 -7.25 6.33 3.00
CA ASN A 26 -6.95 7.00 4.27
C ASN A 26 -7.74 6.37 5.42
N SER A 27 -9.04 6.15 5.22
CA SER A 27 -9.90 5.50 6.20
C SER A 27 -9.41 4.09 6.54
N MET A 28 -9.05 3.30 5.52
CA MET A 28 -8.51 1.96 5.74
C MET A 28 -7.14 1.99 6.44
N MET A 29 -6.23 2.89 6.06
CA MET A 29 -4.93 3.06 6.74
C MET A 29 -5.09 3.47 8.21
N ASN A 30 -6.09 4.30 8.52
CA ASN A 30 -6.42 4.66 9.90
C ASN A 30 -6.96 3.45 10.68
N LEU A 31 -7.82 2.63 10.06
CA LEU A 31 -8.28 1.38 10.68
C LEU A 31 -7.11 0.43 10.96
N TRP A 32 -6.13 0.32 10.07
CA TRP A 32 -4.94 -0.50 10.28
C TRP A 32 -4.13 -0.04 11.50
N GLN A 33 -3.85 1.26 11.59
CA GLN A 33 -3.11 1.83 12.71
C GLN A 33 -3.84 1.65 14.05
N ASN A 34 -5.16 1.88 14.06
CA ASN A 34 -5.96 1.86 15.29
C ASN A 34 -6.26 0.44 15.81
N LYS A 35 -6.39 -0.56 14.92
CA LYS A 35 -6.87 -1.90 15.32
C LYS A 35 -5.78 -2.76 15.96
N LEU A 36 -4.49 -2.50 15.71
CA LEU A 36 -3.43 -3.49 15.95
C LEU A 36 -2.19 -3.00 16.70
N ASN A 37 -2.13 -1.76 17.19
CA ASN A 37 -0.90 -1.19 17.81
C ASN A 37 0.35 -1.51 16.96
N SER A 38 0.20 -1.34 15.65
CA SER A 38 1.14 -1.87 14.66
C SER A 38 2.51 -1.18 14.77
N THR A 39 3.58 -1.96 14.63
CA THR A 39 4.95 -1.41 14.53
C THR A 39 5.22 -0.76 13.17
N ILE A 40 4.38 -1.09 12.18
CA ILE A 40 4.40 -0.50 10.85
C ILE A 40 3.58 0.81 10.87
N ASP A 41 4.27 1.94 10.71
CA ASP A 41 3.64 3.25 10.56
C ASP A 41 2.98 3.44 9.17
N ALA A 42 2.21 4.52 9.02
CA ALA A 42 1.50 4.84 7.78
C ALA A 42 2.40 4.95 6.53
N SER A 43 3.58 5.53 6.69
CA SER A 43 4.51 5.78 5.58
C SER A 43 5.14 4.47 5.11
N LYS A 44 5.57 3.64 6.06
CA LYS A 44 6.11 2.30 5.83
C LYS A 44 5.04 1.39 5.22
N LEU A 45 3.82 1.43 5.74
CA LEU A 45 2.69 0.69 5.18
C LEU A 45 2.40 1.10 3.73
N ASN A 46 2.30 2.40 3.45
CA ASN A 46 2.09 2.91 2.10
C ASN A 46 3.21 2.48 1.16
N TRP A 47 4.46 2.48 1.62
CA TRP A 47 5.61 1.99 0.86
C TRP A 47 5.49 0.50 0.51
N ILE A 48 5.14 -0.34 1.49
CA ILE A 48 4.91 -1.78 1.29
C ILE A 48 3.81 -1.99 0.25
N LEU A 49 2.66 -1.32 0.39
CA LEU A 49 1.52 -1.46 -0.52
C LEU A 49 1.86 -1.01 -1.95
N CYS A 50 2.59 0.10 -2.12
CA CYS A 50 3.08 0.57 -3.42
C CYS A 50 3.98 -0.45 -4.13
N ASN A 51 4.93 -1.02 -3.39
CA ASN A 51 5.85 -2.03 -3.94
C ASN A 51 5.10 -3.33 -4.28
N LEU A 52 4.22 -3.79 -3.40
CA LEU A 52 3.41 -4.99 -3.63
C LEU A 52 2.47 -4.84 -4.81
N ALA A 53 1.75 -3.72 -4.89
CA ALA A 53 0.86 -3.43 -6.01
C ALA A 53 1.61 -3.48 -7.34
N THR A 54 2.77 -2.84 -7.41
CA THR A 54 3.61 -2.82 -8.60
C THR A 54 4.10 -4.23 -8.96
N HIS A 55 4.57 -5.00 -7.97
CA HIS A 55 5.03 -6.37 -8.18
C HIS A 55 3.90 -7.27 -8.71
N ILE A 56 2.74 -7.26 -8.07
CA ILE A 56 1.58 -8.06 -8.50
C ILE A 56 1.14 -7.61 -9.90
N HIS A 57 1.07 -6.30 -10.15
CA HIS A 57 0.66 -5.76 -11.45
C HIS A 57 1.60 -6.16 -12.59
N GLN A 58 2.91 -6.23 -12.33
CA GLN A 58 3.90 -6.58 -13.34
C GLN A 58 3.99 -8.09 -13.60
N TYR A 59 3.90 -8.91 -12.56
CA TYR A 59 4.27 -10.33 -12.64
C TYR A 59 3.11 -11.31 -12.46
N SER A 60 1.91 -10.84 -12.10
CA SER A 60 0.74 -11.69 -11.89
C SER A 60 -0.39 -11.35 -12.84
N ALA A 61 -0.62 -12.21 -13.84
CA ALA A 61 -1.75 -12.10 -14.75
C ALA A 61 -3.11 -12.20 -14.04
N SER A 62 -3.18 -12.88 -12.89
CA SER A 62 -4.40 -13.06 -12.12
C SER A 62 -4.62 -11.98 -11.03
N SER A 63 -3.68 -11.03 -10.88
CA SER A 63 -3.69 -10.07 -9.75
C SER A 63 -3.68 -10.72 -8.36
N LEU A 64 -3.15 -11.95 -8.28
CA LEU A 64 -3.00 -12.72 -7.05
C LEU A 64 -1.54 -13.00 -6.72
N ILE A 65 -1.25 -13.18 -5.44
CA ILE A 65 0.08 -13.52 -4.93
C ILE A 65 -0.03 -14.62 -3.86
N LYS A 66 0.89 -15.59 -3.91
CA LYS A 66 0.99 -16.62 -2.87
C LYS A 66 1.62 -16.01 -1.61
N GLU A 67 1.26 -16.53 -0.44
CA GLU A 67 1.74 -16.01 0.85
C GLU A 67 3.26 -15.93 0.95
N TYR A 68 3.96 -16.96 0.45
CA TYR A 68 5.41 -17.00 0.45
C TYR A 68 6.01 -15.82 -0.34
N ASP A 69 5.49 -15.57 -1.54
CA ASP A 69 5.94 -14.49 -2.41
C ASP A 69 5.53 -13.11 -1.88
N LEU A 70 4.37 -13.02 -1.23
CA LEU A 70 3.88 -11.84 -0.53
C LEU A 70 4.81 -11.46 0.62
N LYS A 71 5.15 -12.41 1.49
CA LYS A 71 6.08 -12.21 2.60
C LYS A 71 7.46 -11.79 2.09
N ARG A 72 7.98 -12.46 1.05
CA ARG A 72 9.27 -12.11 0.43
C ARG A 72 9.26 -10.69 -0.14
N SER A 73 8.18 -10.31 -0.82
CA SER A 73 8.02 -8.96 -1.39
C SER A 73 7.88 -7.89 -0.32
N CYS A 74 7.20 -8.20 0.79
CA CYS A 74 7.10 -7.33 1.95
C CYS A 74 8.49 -7.08 2.58
N ILE A 75 9.26 -8.14 2.85
CA ILE A 75 10.64 -8.03 3.37
C ILE A 75 11.50 -7.18 2.43
N HIS A 76 11.43 -7.42 1.11
CA HIS A 76 12.17 -6.62 0.15
C HIS A 76 11.75 -5.13 0.17
N ALA A 77 10.45 -4.85 0.29
CA ALA A 77 9.94 -3.49 0.43
C ALA A 77 10.45 -2.82 1.73
N LEU A 78 10.47 -3.55 2.83
CA LEU A 78 11.01 -3.07 4.11
C LEU A 78 12.52 -2.80 4.03
N ILE A 79 13.30 -3.70 3.43
CA ILE A 79 14.74 -3.48 3.20
C ILE A 79 14.97 -2.23 2.37
N THR A 80 14.20 -2.01 1.30
CA THR A 80 14.37 -0.82 0.46
C THR A 80 13.94 0.46 1.18
N TYR A 81 12.91 0.41 2.01
CA TYR A 81 12.50 1.52 2.88
C TYR A 81 13.59 1.87 3.90
N ASP A 82 14.10 0.85 4.59
CA ASP A 82 15.11 0.98 5.64
C ASP A 82 16.55 0.99 5.09
N SER A 83 16.77 0.95 3.77
CA SER A 83 18.13 0.96 3.17
C SER A 83 18.90 2.26 3.44
N GLN A 84 18.22 3.27 4.00
CA GLN A 84 18.86 4.47 4.56
C GLN A 84 19.46 4.23 5.96
N CYS A 85 19.13 3.13 6.63
CA CYS A 85 19.64 2.74 7.95
C CYS A 85 20.84 1.80 7.82
N LYS A 86 21.97 2.19 8.42
CA LYS A 86 23.26 1.47 8.39
C LYS A 86 23.24 0.11 9.11
N THR A 87 22.12 -0.30 9.72
CA THR A 87 22.02 -1.52 10.54
C THR A 87 20.71 -2.24 10.24
N LEU A 88 20.71 -3.05 9.18
CA LEU A 88 19.59 -3.93 8.85
C LEU A 88 19.49 -5.03 9.91
N GLN A 89 18.45 -4.97 10.76
CA GLN A 89 18.16 -6.03 11.72
C GLN A 89 17.20 -7.04 11.09
N THR A 90 17.74 -8.13 10.53
CA THR A 90 16.95 -9.16 9.82
C THR A 90 15.74 -9.66 10.61
N LYS A 91 15.90 -9.87 11.92
CA LYS A 91 14.81 -10.34 12.79
C LYS A 91 13.67 -9.32 12.94
N ALA A 92 13.99 -8.02 12.96
CA ALA A 92 12.98 -6.97 13.04
C ALA A 92 12.14 -6.93 11.74
N LEU A 93 12.81 -7.01 10.58
CA LEU A 93 12.14 -7.05 9.28
C LEU A 93 11.24 -8.27 9.12
N GLU A 94 11.67 -9.43 9.61
CA GLU A 94 10.84 -10.64 9.62
C GLU A 94 9.60 -10.49 10.51
N ASN A 95 9.75 -9.86 11.68
CA ASN A 95 8.64 -9.59 12.58
C ASN A 95 7.63 -8.64 11.93
N GLU A 96 8.07 -7.52 11.35
CA GLU A 96 7.22 -6.58 10.63
C GLU A 96 6.50 -7.26 9.45
N ALA A 97 7.22 -8.09 8.68
CA ALA A 97 6.59 -8.82 7.58
C ALA A 97 5.53 -9.81 8.08
N ASN A 98 5.80 -10.53 9.18
CA ASN A 98 4.80 -11.44 9.77
C ASN A 98 3.58 -10.68 10.30
N GLU A 99 3.81 -9.54 10.94
CA GLU A 99 2.77 -8.63 11.40
C GLU A 99 1.90 -8.19 10.23
N PHE A 100 2.50 -7.72 9.12
CA PHE A 100 1.79 -7.35 7.90
C PHE A 100 0.92 -8.50 7.34
N ILE A 101 1.45 -9.72 7.25
CA ILE A 101 0.67 -10.88 6.80
C ILE A 101 -0.49 -11.17 7.75
N HIS A 102 -0.27 -11.06 9.06
CA HIS A 102 -1.33 -11.22 10.05
C HIS A 102 -2.42 -10.16 9.87
N MET A 103 -2.04 -8.88 9.66
CA MET A 103 -3.00 -7.80 9.39
C MET A 103 -3.88 -8.10 8.18
N ILE A 104 -3.30 -8.61 7.09
CA ILE A 104 -4.06 -8.94 5.88
C ILE A 104 -5.07 -10.07 6.13
N ARG A 105 -4.70 -11.05 6.96
CA ARG A 105 -5.61 -12.16 7.31
C ARG A 105 -6.81 -11.71 8.15
N GLU A 106 -6.66 -10.62 8.91
CA GLU A 106 -7.73 -10.00 9.70
C GLU A 106 -8.67 -9.09 8.85
N ASP A 107 -8.59 -9.19 7.52
CA ASP A 107 -9.46 -8.57 6.51
C ASP A 107 -9.66 -7.06 6.66
N VAL A 108 -8.56 -6.31 6.77
CA VAL A 108 -8.62 -4.85 6.97
C VAL A 108 -8.79 -4.07 5.63
N GLY A 109 -9.47 -4.67 4.65
CA GLY A 109 -10.11 -3.97 3.51
C GLY A 109 -9.26 -3.58 2.29
N ILE A 110 -7.92 -3.53 2.38
CA ILE A 110 -7.06 -3.13 1.23
C ILE A 110 -6.60 -4.35 0.42
N LEU A 111 -6.02 -5.31 1.11
CA LEU A 111 -5.57 -6.61 0.59
C LEU A 111 -6.34 -7.67 1.37
N ALA A 112 -6.82 -8.71 0.69
CA ALA A 112 -7.66 -9.74 1.29
C ALA A 112 -7.22 -11.14 0.84
N ALA A 113 -7.53 -12.15 1.66
CA ALA A 113 -7.39 -13.53 1.26
C ALA A 113 -8.41 -13.86 0.14
N ARG A 114 -7.93 -14.54 -0.91
CA ARG A 114 -8.76 -15.00 -2.06
C ARG A 114 -8.83 -16.52 -2.17
N GLY A 115 -8.15 -17.20 -1.26
CA GLY A 115 -8.03 -18.64 -1.18
C GLY A 115 -6.99 -19.02 -0.14
N LYS A 116 -6.76 -20.32 0.06
CA LYS A 116 -5.78 -20.80 1.02
C LYS A 116 -4.38 -20.29 0.65
N PHE A 117 -3.83 -19.41 1.48
CA PHE A 117 -2.49 -18.80 1.31
C PHE A 117 -2.32 -18.03 -0.01
N VAL A 118 -3.41 -17.47 -0.55
CA VAL A 118 -3.39 -16.64 -1.76
C VAL A 118 -4.12 -15.33 -1.45
N TYR A 119 -3.50 -14.22 -1.83
CA TYR A 119 -3.96 -12.87 -1.52
C TYR A 119 -4.04 -12.03 -2.78
N GLY A 120 -4.84 -10.96 -2.72
CA GLY A 120 -4.91 -9.95 -3.76
C GLY A 120 -5.58 -8.69 -3.24
N PHE A 121 -5.47 -7.60 -4.00
CA PHE A 121 -6.18 -6.37 -3.64
C PHE A 121 -7.69 -6.60 -3.63
N LEU A 122 -8.39 -5.93 -2.71
CA LEU A 122 -9.85 -6.05 -2.62
C LEU A 122 -10.52 -5.60 -3.93
N HIS A 123 -9.94 -4.60 -4.58
CA HIS A 123 -10.36 -4.11 -5.89
C HIS A 123 -9.14 -3.76 -6.76
N LEU A 124 -9.23 -4.02 -8.07
CA LEU A 124 -8.15 -3.75 -9.03
C LEU A 124 -7.72 -2.27 -9.01
N THR A 125 -8.67 -1.36 -8.82
CA THR A 125 -8.37 0.09 -8.76
C THR A 125 -7.46 0.46 -7.60
N PHE A 126 -7.47 -0.28 -6.48
CA PHE A 126 -6.51 -0.05 -5.40
C PHE A 126 -5.10 -0.48 -5.82
N GLN A 127 -4.99 -1.63 -6.48
CA GLN A 127 -3.72 -2.08 -7.05
C GLN A 127 -3.17 -1.08 -8.07
N GLU A 128 -4.01 -0.58 -8.98
CA GLU A 128 -3.61 0.42 -9.96
C GLU A 128 -3.22 1.74 -9.29
N TYR A 129 -3.99 2.20 -8.31
CA TYR A 129 -3.70 3.40 -7.55
C TYR A 129 -2.31 3.34 -6.89
N PHE A 130 -2.02 2.27 -6.15
CA PHE A 130 -0.72 2.10 -5.49
C PHE A 130 0.43 1.91 -6.49
N THR A 131 0.16 1.28 -7.63
CA THR A 131 1.13 1.15 -8.73
C THR A 131 1.46 2.53 -9.32
N CYS A 132 0.44 3.35 -9.61
CA CYS A 132 0.63 4.71 -10.08
C CYS A 132 1.40 5.56 -9.06
N LEU A 133 1.07 5.47 -7.78
CA LEU A 133 1.82 6.16 -6.71
C LEU A 133 3.29 5.74 -6.69
N HIS A 134 3.58 4.45 -6.81
CA HIS A 134 4.95 3.95 -6.88
C HIS A 134 5.70 4.55 -8.08
N MET A 135 5.10 4.54 -9.27
CA MET A 135 5.68 5.11 -10.48
C MET A 135 5.94 6.62 -10.36
N ILE A 136 4.98 7.38 -9.81
CA ILE A 136 5.14 8.81 -9.55
C ILE A 136 6.29 9.06 -8.58
N ASN A 137 6.42 8.26 -7.52
CA ASN A 137 7.50 8.39 -6.54
C ASN A 137 8.87 8.07 -7.15
N LEU A 138 8.96 7.05 -8.00
CA LEU A 138 10.17 6.74 -8.78
C LEU A 138 10.52 7.86 -9.76
N GLN A 139 9.53 8.46 -10.42
CA GLN A 139 9.76 9.58 -11.32
C GLN A 139 10.25 10.80 -10.53
N ARG A 140 9.63 11.10 -9.39
CA ARG A 140 10.05 12.18 -8.49
C ARG A 140 11.45 11.98 -7.95
N SER A 141 11.84 10.76 -7.55
CA SER A 141 13.21 10.50 -7.10
C SER A 141 14.21 10.70 -8.23
N LYS A 142 13.91 10.22 -9.44
CA LYS A 142 14.73 10.47 -10.66
C LYS A 142 14.83 11.95 -11.02
N LEU A 143 13.76 12.73 -10.81
CA LEU A 143 13.73 14.17 -11.07
C LEU A 143 14.47 14.96 -9.99
N LYS A 144 14.34 14.59 -8.70
CA LYS A 144 15.14 15.17 -7.59
C LYS A 144 16.64 14.88 -7.74
N ILE A 145 17.00 13.75 -8.35
CA ILE A 145 18.38 13.44 -8.75
C ILE A 145 18.82 14.32 -9.95
N LYS A 146 17.89 14.92 -10.71
CA LYS A 146 18.15 15.69 -11.93
C LYS A 146 18.01 17.21 -11.85
N ASN A 147 17.25 17.83 -10.92
CA ASN A 147 17.26 19.26 -10.51
C ASN A 147 16.02 19.65 -9.65
N ASP A 148 16.14 20.77 -8.94
CA ASP A 148 15.18 21.54 -8.10
C ASP A 148 13.75 21.76 -8.70
N PRO A 149 12.70 22.07 -7.92
CA PRO A 149 11.40 21.39 -7.94
C PRO A 149 10.43 21.89 -9.03
N MET A 150 9.90 20.97 -9.82
CA MET A 150 8.70 21.22 -10.63
C MET A 150 7.45 21.06 -9.74
N LYS A 151 6.59 22.09 -9.68
CA LYS A 151 5.38 22.11 -8.85
C LYS A 151 4.36 21.06 -9.34
N VAL A 152 3.76 20.37 -8.39
CA VAL A 152 2.85 19.22 -8.58
C VAL A 152 1.44 19.64 -9.04
N ALA A 153 1.15 20.94 -9.13
CA ALA A 153 -0.19 21.45 -9.46
C ALA A 153 -0.62 21.22 -10.93
N ASP A 154 0.29 20.81 -11.81
CA ASP A 154 0.01 20.73 -13.26
C ASP A 154 -0.24 19.29 -13.77
N LEU A 155 -0.43 18.32 -12.87
CA LEU A 155 -0.65 16.92 -13.25
C LEU A 155 -2.11 16.46 -13.15
N PHE A 156 -3.04 17.34 -12.77
CA PHE A 156 -4.49 17.11 -12.81
C PHE A 156 -5.25 18.39 -13.14
#